data_AF-A0AAV5Y0T4-F1
#
_entry.id   AF-A0AAV5Y0T4-F1
#
_cell.length_a   1.000
_cell.length_b   1.000
_cell.length_c   1.000
_cell.angle_alpha   90.00
_cell.angle_beta   90.00
_cell.angle_gamma   90.00
#
_symmetry.space_group_name_H-M   'P 1'
#
loop_
_entity.id
_entity.type
_entity.pdbx_description
1 polymer ?
#
loop_
_entity_poly.entity_id
_entity_poly.type
_entity_poly.pdbx_seq_one_letter_code
_entity_poly.pdbx_strand_id
1 'polypeptide(L)'
;MSPAASETEKIADSSGRRVGLRAVPRRPPRTFLEELVLSVLQRDRTMLLEDLAERVAGALYADALRHGAGALDIGVFGAKLFVPAVVREVEEGHGTLWEIQPPEGER
;
A
#
# COMPACT_ATOMS: atom_id res chain seq x y z
N MET A 1 13.70 -22.61 -1.95
CA MET A 1 13.96 -21.25 -1.43
C MET A 1 12.61 -20.59 -1.22
N SER A 2 12.23 -20.31 0.02
CA SER A 2 10.90 -19.75 0.35
C SER A 2 10.88 -18.24 0.09
N PRO A 3 9.96 -17.72 -0.74
CA PRO A 3 9.84 -16.28 -1.02
C PRO A 3 9.24 -15.47 0.14
N ALA A 4 8.51 -16.12 1.06
CA ALA A 4 7.78 -15.44 2.14
C ALA A 4 8.66 -14.71 3.17
N ALA A 5 9.91 -15.15 3.38
CA ALA A 5 10.80 -14.52 4.35
C ALA A 5 11.25 -13.11 3.92
N SER A 6 11.57 -12.91 2.64
CA SER A 6 12.04 -11.61 2.12
C SER A 6 10.97 -10.53 2.07
N GLU A 7 9.69 -10.90 1.85
CA GLU A 7 8.59 -9.94 1.87
C GLU A 7 8.30 -9.44 3.28
N THR A 8 8.42 -10.33 4.28
CA THR A 8 8.16 -9.97 5.69
C THR A 8 9.26 -9.07 6.26
N GLU A 9 10.52 -9.28 5.88
CA GLU A 9 11.65 -8.40 6.23
C GLU A 9 11.53 -7.01 5.60
N LYS A 10 11.10 -6.89 4.34
CA LYS A 10 10.88 -5.59 3.69
C LYS A 10 9.74 -4.79 4.32
N ILE A 11 8.70 -5.46 4.80
CA ILE A 11 7.61 -4.81 5.53
C ILE A 11 8.09 -4.33 6.91
N ALA A 12 8.99 -5.06 7.58
CA ALA A 12 9.62 -4.61 8.82
C ALA A 12 10.57 -3.41 8.60
N ASP A 13 11.25 -3.35 7.45
CA ASP A 13 12.11 -2.23 6.99
C ASP A 13 11.30 -1.01 6.49
N SER A 14 9.97 -1.07 6.54
CA SER A 14 9.07 0.04 6.20
C SER A 14 8.90 1.04 7.35
N SER A 15 9.33 0.68 8.56
CA SER A 15 9.12 1.45 9.79
C SER A 15 9.68 2.87 9.64
N GLY A 16 8.80 3.86 9.76
CA GLY A 16 9.16 5.28 9.68
C GLY A 16 9.31 5.86 8.27
N ARG A 17 9.25 5.05 7.20
CA ARG A 17 9.28 5.57 5.83
C ARG A 17 8.02 6.38 5.53
N ARG A 18 8.19 7.53 4.88
CA ARG A 18 7.07 8.40 4.49
C ARG A 18 6.84 8.31 3.00
N VAL A 19 5.59 8.24 2.60
CA VAL A 19 5.16 8.24 1.21
C VAL A 19 4.34 9.49 0.93
N GLY A 20 4.63 10.17 -0.18
CA GLY A 20 3.90 11.35 -0.62
C GLY A 20 3.61 11.32 -2.11
N LEU A 21 2.53 11.98 -2.51
CA LEU A 21 2.19 12.13 -3.92
C LEU A 21 3.18 13.08 -4.60
N ARG A 22 3.89 12.61 -5.62
CA ARG A 22 4.84 13.45 -6.37
C ARG A 22 4.11 14.44 -7.28
N ALA A 23 3.11 13.95 -8.00
CA ALA A 23 2.19 14.75 -8.80
C ALA A 23 0.90 13.95 -9.03
N VAL A 24 -0.24 14.64 -9.17
CA VAL A 24 -1.48 13.99 -9.60
C VAL A 24 -1.31 13.51 -11.05
N PRO A 25 -1.48 12.22 -11.34
CA PRO A 25 -1.34 11.71 -12.70
C PRO A 25 -2.38 12.34 -13.62
N ARG A 26 -1.97 12.77 -14.82
CA ARG A 26 -2.88 13.28 -15.86
C ARG A 26 -3.55 12.17 -16.68
N ARG A 27 -3.37 10.93 -16.26
CA ARG A 27 -3.96 9.73 -16.86
C ARG A 27 -4.91 9.08 -15.86
N PRO A 28 -5.91 8.31 -16.33
CA PRO A 28 -6.66 7.46 -15.42
C PRO A 28 -5.72 6.47 -14.69
N PRO A 29 -6.05 6.06 -13.45
CA PRO A 29 -5.37 4.97 -12.76
C PRO A 29 -5.35 3.71 -13.63
N ARG A 30 -4.25 2.94 -13.60
CA ARG A 30 -4.13 1.69 -14.36
C ARG A 30 -4.78 0.52 -13.66
N THR A 31 -4.80 0.57 -12.33
CA THR A 31 -5.34 -0.49 -11.49
C THR A 31 -6.25 0.13 -10.43
N PHE A 32 -7.16 -0.68 -9.91
CA PHE A 32 -7.98 -0.29 -8.76
C PHE A 32 -7.11 0.01 -7.52
N LEU A 33 -5.99 -0.71 -7.38
CA LEU A 33 -5.02 -0.47 -6.32
C LEU A 33 -4.37 0.92 -6.45
N GLU A 34 -3.95 1.31 -7.64
CA GLU A 34 -3.41 2.65 -7.92
C GLU A 34 -4.46 3.73 -7.60
N GLU A 35 -5.73 3.51 -7.97
CA GLU A 35 -6.84 4.42 -7.67
C GLU A 35 -7.04 4.62 -6.17
N LEU A 36 -7.01 3.54 -5.38
CA LEU A 36 -7.14 3.62 -3.93
C LEU A 36 -5.95 4.36 -3.30
N VAL A 37 -4.72 4.06 -3.71
CA VAL A 37 -3.52 4.74 -3.22
C VAL A 37 -3.58 6.24 -3.55
N LEU A 38 -3.95 6.60 -4.79
CA LEU A 38 -4.17 7.99 -5.20
C LEU A 38 -5.23 8.68 -4.35
N SER A 39 -6.36 8.01 -4.11
CA SER A 39 -7.46 8.58 -3.33
C SER A 39 -7.06 8.88 -1.89
N VAL A 40 -6.22 8.03 -1.28
CA VAL A 40 -5.69 8.27 0.07
C VAL A 40 -4.68 9.43 0.06
N LEU A 41 -3.69 9.39 -0.83
CA LEU A 41 -2.62 10.40 -0.87
C LEU A 41 -3.06 11.78 -1.40
N GLN A 42 -4.15 11.85 -2.16
CA GLN A 42 -4.77 13.13 -2.53
C GLN A 42 -5.41 13.83 -1.34
N ARG A 43 -5.93 13.06 -0.37
CA ARG A 43 -6.49 13.60 0.87
C ARG A 43 -5.37 13.98 1.84
N ASP A 44 -4.42 13.05 2.02
CA ASP A 44 -3.28 13.21 2.91
C ASP A 44 -1.99 13.23 2.08
N ARG A 45 -1.51 14.44 1.72
CA ARG A 45 -0.38 14.62 0.78
C ARG A 45 0.86 13.80 1.09
N THR A 46 1.11 13.51 2.36
CA THR A 46 2.22 12.69 2.84
C THR A 46 1.80 11.97 4.12
N MET A 47 2.14 10.69 4.23
CA MET A 47 1.85 9.87 5.41
C MET A 47 2.89 8.76 5.57
N LEU A 48 2.83 8.01 6.67
CA LEU A 48 3.68 6.82 6.84
C LEU A 48 3.27 5.72 5.85
N LEU A 49 4.24 4.97 5.35
CA LEU A 49 4.00 3.88 4.42
C LEU A 49 3.12 2.79 5.05
N GLU A 50 3.34 2.48 6.33
CA GLU A 50 2.53 1.55 7.10
C GLU A 50 1.07 2.00 7.21
N ASP A 51 0.82 3.27 7.57
CA ASP A 51 -0.52 3.83 7.63
C ASP A 51 -1.23 3.78 6.26
N LEU A 52 -0.50 4.06 5.17
CA LEU A 52 -1.05 3.97 3.82
C LEU A 52 -1.44 2.52 3.50
N ALA A 53 -0.52 1.59 3.77
CA ALA A 53 -0.72 0.17 3.51
C ALA A 53 -1.93 -0.36 4.28
N GLU A 54 -2.07 -0.03 5.56
CA GLU A 54 -3.21 -0.44 6.38
C GLU A 54 -4.54 0.12 5.85
N ARG A 55 -4.60 1.41 5.51
CA ARG A 55 -5.83 2.03 5.00
C ARG A 55 -6.27 1.44 3.66
N VAL A 56 -5.35 1.29 2.72
CA VAL A 56 -5.65 0.74 1.39
C VAL A 56 -6.00 -0.75 1.50
N ALA A 57 -5.27 -1.52 2.32
CA ALA A 57 -5.57 -2.92 2.58
C ALA A 57 -6.94 -3.11 3.22
N GLY A 58 -7.33 -2.23 4.15
CA GLY A 58 -8.67 -2.21 4.75
C GLY A 58 -9.77 -1.94 3.71
N ALA A 59 -9.53 -1.02 2.77
CA ALA A 59 -10.48 -0.75 1.68
C ALA A 59 -10.63 -1.95 0.74
N LEU A 60 -9.53 -2.60 0.35
CA LEU A 60 -9.55 -3.83 -0.46
C LEU A 60 -10.28 -4.96 0.23
N TYR A 61 -10.06 -5.13 1.53
CA TYR A 61 -10.76 -6.14 2.31
C TYR A 61 -12.27 -5.89 2.37
N ALA A 62 -12.68 -4.65 2.65
CA ALA A 62 -14.09 -4.27 2.67
C ALA A 62 -14.77 -4.49 1.30
N ASP A 63 -14.07 -4.18 0.21
CA ASP A 63 -14.55 -4.44 -1.15
C ASP A 63 -14.67 -5.94 -1.44
N ALA A 64 -13.66 -6.74 -1.08
CA ALA A 64 -13.69 -8.20 -1.22
C ALA A 64 -14.87 -8.83 -0.46
N LEU A 65 -15.13 -8.36 0.77
CA LEU A 65 -16.28 -8.81 1.56
C LEU A 65 -17.62 -8.48 0.88
N ARG A 66 -17.76 -7.27 0.32
CA ARG A 66 -18.97 -6.86 -0.42
C ARG A 66 -19.24 -7.74 -1.64
N HIS A 67 -18.20 -8.25 -2.28
CA HIS A 67 -18.30 -9.15 -3.43
C HIS A 67 -18.39 -10.65 -3.06
N GLY A 68 -18.64 -10.98 -1.79
CA GLY A 68 -18.91 -12.36 -1.36
C GLY A 68 -17.66 -13.19 -1.07
N ALA A 69 -16.48 -12.57 -0.99
CA ALA A 69 -15.24 -13.28 -0.71
C ALA A 69 -15.08 -13.74 0.76
N GLY A 70 -16.08 -13.51 1.62
CA GLY A 70 -16.08 -13.93 3.02
C GLY A 70 -16.05 -15.46 3.23
N ALA A 71 -16.28 -16.25 2.18
CA ALA A 71 -16.18 -17.71 2.20
C ALA A 71 -14.76 -18.25 1.87
N LEU A 72 -13.82 -17.40 1.46
CA LEU A 72 -12.43 -17.74 1.16
C LEU A 72 -11.50 -17.35 2.31
N ASP A 73 -10.25 -17.84 2.29
CA ASP A 73 -9.20 -17.64 3.31
C ASP A 73 -8.98 -16.18 3.78
N ILE A 74 -9.51 -15.20 3.04
CA ILE A 74 -9.51 -13.77 3.37
C ILE A 74 -10.16 -13.49 4.73
N GLY A 75 -11.17 -14.27 5.15
CA GLY A 75 -11.78 -14.13 6.48
C GLY A 75 -10.84 -14.46 7.63
N VAL A 76 -9.84 -15.33 7.41
CA VAL A 76 -8.84 -15.74 8.41
C VAL A 76 -7.68 -14.76 8.46
N PHE A 77 -7.18 -14.33 7.30
CA PHE A 77 -6.03 -13.43 7.21
C PHE A 77 -6.40 -11.94 7.34
N GLY A 78 -7.68 -11.59 7.15
CA GLY A 78 -8.19 -10.23 7.23
C GLY A 78 -7.53 -9.28 6.24
N ALA A 79 -7.56 -7.97 6.56
CA ALA A 79 -6.97 -6.94 5.70
C ALA A 79 -5.45 -7.12 5.47
N LYS A 80 -4.73 -7.74 6.40
CA LYS A 80 -3.28 -7.93 6.30
C LYS A 80 -2.86 -8.75 5.06
N LEU A 81 -3.76 -9.56 4.50
CA LEU A 81 -3.54 -10.27 3.23
C LEU A 81 -3.16 -9.33 2.08
N PHE A 82 -3.66 -8.10 2.08
CA PHE A 82 -3.45 -7.15 0.99
C PHE A 82 -2.23 -6.26 1.17
N VAL A 83 -1.68 -6.15 2.40
CA VAL A 83 -0.56 -5.26 2.71
C VAL A 83 0.66 -5.45 1.78
N PRO A 84 1.13 -6.68 1.48
CA PRO A 84 2.26 -6.86 0.57
C PRO A 84 2.00 -6.32 -0.84
N ALA A 85 0.76 -6.46 -1.34
CA ALA A 85 0.38 -5.93 -2.64
C ALA A 85 0.38 -4.40 -2.65
N VAL A 86 -0.09 -3.76 -1.58
CA VAL A 86 -0.04 -2.29 -1.46
C VAL A 86 1.40 -1.80 -1.40
N VAL A 87 2.25 -2.41 -0.56
CA VAL A 87 3.67 -2.02 -0.46
C VAL A 87 4.36 -2.16 -1.81
N ARG A 88 4.14 -3.28 -2.53
CA ARG A 88 4.72 -3.48 -3.86
C ARG A 88 4.30 -2.40 -4.86
N GLU A 89 3.02 -2.04 -4.94
CA GLU A 89 2.54 -0.96 -5.82
C GLU A 89 3.23 0.38 -5.51
N VAL A 90 3.40 0.68 -4.22
CA VAL A 90 4.05 1.92 -3.80
C VAL A 90 5.54 1.91 -4.15
N GLU A 91 6.23 0.80 -3.93
CA GLU A 91 7.64 0.64 -4.30
C GLU A 91 7.85 0.73 -5.82
N GLU A 92 7.01 0.05 -6.61
CA GLU A 92 7.10 0.08 -8.08
C GLU A 92 6.80 1.47 -8.66
N GLY A 93 5.95 2.25 -8.00
CA GLY A 93 5.63 3.62 -8.40
C GLY A 93 6.58 4.69 -7.85
N HIS A 94 7.56 4.32 -7.01
CA HIS A 94 8.52 5.26 -6.45
C HIS A 94 9.29 6.01 -7.54
N GLY A 95 9.48 7.32 -7.34
CA GLY A 95 10.15 8.21 -8.29
C GLY A 95 9.31 8.53 -9.53
N THR A 96 8.14 7.91 -9.71
CA THR A 96 7.22 8.19 -10.82
C THR A 96 5.93 8.83 -10.34
N LEU A 97 5.16 8.12 -9.52
CA LEU A 97 3.87 8.56 -8.99
C LEU A 97 4.00 9.06 -7.55
N TRP A 98 4.84 8.39 -6.77
CA TRP A 98 5.04 8.66 -5.35
C TRP A 98 6.51 8.90 -5.05
N GLU A 99 6.77 9.73 -4.05
CA GLU A 99 8.08 9.87 -3.43
C GLU A 99 8.07 9.09 -2.11
N ILE A 100 9.12 8.31 -1.88
CA ILE A 100 9.31 7.55 -0.65
C ILE A 100 10.54 8.12 0.02
N GLN A 101 10.38 8.59 1.25
CA GLN A 101 11.44 9.17 2.06
C GLN A 101 11.84 8.19 3.17
N PRO A 102 13.13 8.13 3.53
CA PRO A 102 13.59 7.35 4.66
C PRO A 102 13.02 7.90 5.97
N PRO A 103 13.12 7.15 7.08
CA PRO A 103 12.73 7.61 8.40
C PRO A 103 13.44 8.92 8.77
N GLU A 104 12.74 9.83 9.47
CA GLU A 104 13.35 11.05 9.99
C GLU A 104 14.49 10.70 10.96
N GLY A 105 15.74 10.78 10.50
CA GLY A 105 16.93 10.46 11.31
C GLY A 105 18.10 9.87 10.52
N GLU A 106 17.84 9.32 9.32
CA GLU A 106 18.88 8.81 8.42
C GLU A 106 19.11 9.82 7.28
N ARG A 107 20.16 10.65 7.42
CA ARG A 107 20.74 11.44 6.33
C ARG A 107 22.18 11.03 6.09
#